data_AF-A0A5P9WAJ8-F1
#
_entry.id   AF-A0A5P9WAJ8-F1
#
_cell.length_a   1.000
_cell.length_b   1.000
_cell.length_c   1.000
_cell.angle_alpha   90.00
_cell.angle_beta   90.00
_cell.angle_gamma   90.00
#
_symmetry.space_group_name_H-M   'P 1'
#
loop_
_entity.id
_entity.type
_entity.pdbx_description
1 polymer ?
#
loop_
_entity_poly.entity_id
_entity_poly.type
_entity_poly.pdbx_seq_one_letter_code
_entity_poly.pdbx_strand_id
1 'polypeptide(L)'
;MENHRSTGTDIVQFGNDLLAGVNRGRAYTHVSVTPYAPRKGMLHRAFKFAILTAIARLNRYGRDWSLAILVPSKSFMAEVSAYLSSDADNLPRLSHEVAFDQEAAALSATAIAALLEGGANAELITERLLRNLCAHLRGRKGEKAPSKAHLELVLALEQLFGGQALRRAPHKRVLAAAQLIAVQRLELQLTGDPQVDWVAARQFLDSSTEQVFKQIGIDGRYVRLLGKGSLLRSRLSEMWRSAEGYSGAEKLVRDALIQDHFQAVTRDWKGLHLMTMHKSKGKEFTEVILYEGVMKGRFLPTEATPDRVRQARLAMRVAVTRAMKKATILTPTGRNRCPLI
;
A
#
# COMPACT_ATOMS: atom_id res chain seq x y z
N MET A 1 -14.87 -13.70 -24.68
CA MET A 1 -14.44 -13.15 -23.38
C MET A 1 -15.40 -13.71 -22.33
N GLU A 2 -15.16 -14.94 -21.88
CA GLU A 2 -16.03 -15.62 -20.92
C GLU A 2 -15.86 -14.98 -19.54
N ASN A 3 -16.90 -14.28 -19.08
CA ASN A 3 -17.03 -13.90 -17.68
C ASN A 3 -17.38 -15.16 -16.89
N HIS A 4 -16.39 -15.91 -16.41
CA HIS A 4 -16.57 -16.97 -15.41
C HIS A 4 -16.93 -16.37 -14.04
N ARG A 5 -18.03 -15.61 -13.96
CA ARG A 5 -18.60 -15.15 -12.69
C ARG A 5 -19.08 -16.38 -11.93
N SER A 6 -18.29 -16.83 -10.95
CA SER A 6 -18.63 -17.77 -9.87
C SER A 6 -19.85 -18.66 -10.16
N THR A 7 -19.74 -19.56 -11.13
CA THR A 7 -20.81 -20.50 -11.49
C THR A 7 -21.08 -21.42 -10.29
N GLY A 8 -22.34 -21.52 -9.86
CA GLY A 8 -22.75 -22.38 -8.74
C GLY A 8 -22.69 -21.74 -7.34
N THR A 9 -22.50 -20.42 -7.21
CA THR A 9 -22.61 -19.70 -5.91
C THR A 9 -23.69 -18.63 -5.93
N ASP A 10 -24.18 -18.23 -4.76
CA ASP A 10 -25.13 -17.13 -4.58
C ASP A 10 -24.46 -15.76 -4.35
N ILE A 11 -23.15 -15.65 -4.63
CA ILE A 11 -22.35 -14.42 -4.49
C ILE A 11 -22.86 -13.32 -5.43
N VAL A 12 -23.15 -13.67 -6.69
CA VAL A 12 -23.70 -12.71 -7.67
C VAL A 12 -25.12 -12.29 -7.29
N GLN A 13 -25.92 -13.23 -6.79
CA GLN A 13 -27.27 -12.96 -6.29
C GLN A 13 -27.22 -11.95 -5.14
N PHE A 14 -26.37 -12.18 -4.12
CA PHE A 14 -26.13 -11.23 -3.04
C PHE A 14 -25.73 -9.85 -3.58
N GLY A 15 -24.79 -9.81 -4.53
CA GLY A 15 -24.32 -8.56 -5.12
C GLY A 15 -25.42 -7.77 -5.83
N ASN A 16 -26.36 -8.44 -6.49
CA ASN A 16 -27.51 -7.80 -7.13
C ASN A 16 -28.57 -7.37 -6.12
N ASP A 17 -28.88 -8.23 -5.13
CA ASP A 17 -29.78 -7.91 -4.03
C ASP A 17 -29.28 -6.70 -3.21
N LEU A 18 -27.96 -6.55 -3.08
CA LEU A 18 -27.31 -5.39 -2.46
C LEU A 18 -27.54 -4.10 -3.27
N LEU A 19 -27.58 -4.15 -4.59
CA LEU A 19 -27.91 -2.97 -5.40
C LEU A 19 -29.39 -2.60 -5.24
N ALA A 20 -30.28 -3.58 -5.26
CA ALA A 20 -31.71 -3.40 -5.08
C ALA A 20 -32.12 -3.07 -3.63
N GLY A 21 -31.24 -3.32 -2.66
CA GLY A 21 -31.51 -3.09 -1.24
C GLY A 21 -32.37 -4.15 -0.55
N VAL A 22 -32.49 -5.33 -1.17
CA VAL A 22 -33.29 -6.46 -0.67
C VAL A 22 -32.44 -7.57 -0.04
N ASN A 23 -31.13 -7.34 0.13
CA ASN A 23 -30.20 -8.29 0.73
C ASN A 23 -30.39 -8.49 2.23
N ARG A 24 -30.95 -7.49 2.92
CA ARG A 24 -31.09 -7.52 4.38
C ARG A 24 -32.15 -8.55 4.80
N GLY A 25 -31.81 -9.36 5.80
CA GLY A 25 -32.70 -10.43 6.29
C GLY A 25 -32.73 -11.70 5.44
N ARG A 26 -32.01 -11.74 4.31
CA ARG A 26 -31.83 -12.95 3.50
C ARG A 26 -30.60 -13.74 3.95
N ALA A 27 -30.69 -15.05 3.86
CA ALA A 27 -29.56 -15.95 4.06
C ALA A 27 -28.90 -16.28 2.72
N TYR A 28 -27.56 -16.32 2.74
CA TYR A 28 -26.74 -16.70 1.60
C TYR A 28 -25.75 -17.77 2.05
N THR A 29 -25.53 -18.79 1.23
CA THR A 29 -24.65 -19.92 1.51
C THR A 29 -23.19 -19.51 1.39
N HIS A 30 -22.85 -18.68 0.41
CA HIS A 30 -21.47 -18.31 0.08
C HIS A 30 -21.10 -16.88 0.51
N VAL A 31 -22.05 -16.14 1.09
CA VAL A 31 -21.80 -14.80 1.65
C VAL A 31 -22.16 -14.79 3.12
N SER A 32 -21.17 -14.54 3.98
CA SER A 32 -21.37 -14.44 5.43
C SER A 32 -21.11 -13.04 5.94
N VAL A 33 -22.07 -12.48 6.69
CA VAL A 33 -21.90 -11.23 7.43
C VAL A 33 -21.50 -11.58 8.86
N THR A 34 -20.29 -11.20 9.25
CA THR A 34 -19.74 -11.47 10.59
C THR A 34 -19.66 -10.16 11.36
N PRO A 35 -20.63 -9.87 12.23
CA PRO A 35 -20.54 -8.70 13.09
C PRO A 35 -19.45 -8.90 14.15
N TYR A 36 -18.73 -7.84 14.51
CA TYR A 36 -17.72 -7.88 15.57
C TYR A 36 -17.91 -6.75 16.60
N ALA A 37 -17.68 -7.06 17.87
CA ALA A 37 -17.64 -6.07 18.93
C ALA A 37 -16.21 -5.54 19.10
N PRO A 38 -15.96 -4.24 18.85
CA PRO A 38 -14.63 -3.68 19.05
C PRO A 38 -14.28 -3.64 20.53
N ARG A 39 -13.05 -4.04 20.85
CA ARG A 39 -12.51 -3.97 22.21
C ARG A 39 -11.46 -2.86 22.28
N LYS A 40 -11.49 -2.07 23.37
CA LYS A 40 -10.50 -1.01 23.60
C LYS A 40 -9.09 -1.61 23.56
N GLY A 41 -8.20 -1.03 22.76
CA GLY A 41 -6.84 -1.53 22.55
C GLY A 41 -6.70 -2.71 21.58
N MET A 42 -7.79 -3.36 21.16
CA MET A 42 -7.77 -4.56 20.30
C MET A 42 -8.76 -4.45 19.12
N LEU A 43 -8.73 -3.33 18.41
CA LEU A 43 -9.75 -2.98 17.41
C LEU A 43 -9.81 -3.94 16.21
N HIS A 44 -8.66 -4.54 15.83
CA HIS A 44 -8.53 -5.38 14.64
C HIS A 44 -8.46 -6.89 14.96
N ARG A 45 -8.60 -7.27 16.24
CA ARG A 45 -8.43 -8.66 16.69
C ARG A 45 -9.40 -9.63 16.03
N ALA A 46 -10.69 -9.29 16.01
CA ALA A 46 -11.72 -10.10 15.37
C ALA A 46 -11.45 -10.29 13.86
N PHE A 47 -10.91 -9.25 13.22
CA PHE A 47 -10.55 -9.29 11.81
C PHE A 47 -9.38 -10.25 11.54
N LYS A 48 -8.32 -10.24 12.35
CA LYS A 48 -7.20 -11.18 12.19
C LYS A 48 -7.60 -12.62 12.50
N PHE A 49 -8.51 -12.85 13.45
CA PHE A 49 -9.13 -14.17 13.64
C PHE A 49 -9.92 -14.65 12.42
N ALA A 50 -10.70 -13.78 11.77
CA ALA A 50 -11.44 -14.14 10.56
C ALA A 50 -10.49 -14.53 9.42
N ILE A 51 -9.35 -13.85 9.28
CA ILE A 51 -8.31 -14.22 8.31
C ILE A 51 -7.70 -15.58 8.65
N LEU A 52 -7.29 -15.80 9.90
CA LEU A 52 -6.73 -17.09 10.33
C LEU A 52 -7.72 -18.24 10.08
N THR A 53 -9.00 -18.01 10.34
CA THR A 53 -10.08 -18.98 10.07
C THR A 53 -10.23 -19.26 8.58
N ALA A 54 -10.15 -18.23 7.73
CA ALA A 54 -10.18 -18.38 6.28
C ALA A 54 -8.95 -19.15 5.77
N ILE A 55 -7.74 -18.80 6.22
CA ILE A 55 -6.51 -19.50 5.88
C ILE A 55 -6.57 -20.98 6.29
N ALA A 56 -7.02 -21.28 7.51
CA ALA A 56 -7.15 -22.65 7.99
C ALA A 56 -8.12 -23.47 7.14
N ARG A 57 -9.22 -22.87 6.68
CA ARG A 57 -10.16 -23.51 5.75
C ARG A 57 -9.54 -23.69 4.36
N LEU A 58 -8.92 -22.66 3.81
CA LEU A 58 -8.32 -22.68 2.48
C LEU A 58 -7.19 -23.71 2.36
N ASN A 59 -6.37 -23.86 3.41
CA ASN A 59 -5.31 -24.86 3.48
C ASN A 59 -5.83 -26.31 3.40
N ARG A 60 -7.12 -26.58 3.70
CA ARG A 60 -7.72 -27.91 3.54
C ARG A 60 -7.94 -28.28 2.07
N TYR A 61 -8.00 -27.29 1.18
CA TYR A 61 -8.20 -27.49 -0.26
C TYR A 61 -6.89 -27.44 -1.06
N GLY A 62 -5.74 -27.34 -0.39
CA GLY A 62 -4.41 -27.22 -0.99
C GLY A 62 -3.70 -25.92 -0.59
N ARG A 63 -2.54 -25.66 -1.22
CA ARG A 63 -1.75 -24.42 -0.98
C ARG A 63 -1.91 -23.37 -2.08
N ASP A 64 -2.54 -23.73 -3.19
CA ASP A 64 -2.81 -22.84 -4.33
C ASP A 64 -4.16 -22.12 -4.16
N TRP A 65 -4.27 -21.33 -3.09
CA TRP A 65 -5.42 -20.48 -2.85
C TRP A 65 -5.04 -19.01 -2.85
N SER A 66 -6.05 -18.16 -3.01
CA SER A 66 -5.90 -16.71 -2.85
C SER A 66 -7.00 -16.13 -1.98
N LEU A 67 -6.58 -15.33 -1.01
CA LEU A 67 -7.47 -14.65 -0.07
C LEU A 67 -7.24 -13.14 -0.21
N ALA A 68 -8.26 -12.40 -0.65
CA ALA A 68 -8.20 -10.95 -0.68
C ALA A 68 -8.90 -10.33 0.52
N ILE A 69 -8.20 -9.44 1.20
CA ILE A 69 -8.75 -8.50 2.17
C ILE A 69 -9.03 -7.18 1.45
N LEU A 70 -10.30 -6.79 1.42
CA LEU A 70 -10.77 -5.58 0.76
C LEU A 70 -11.19 -4.54 1.79
N VAL A 71 -10.52 -3.40 1.74
CA VAL A 71 -10.75 -2.26 2.64
C VAL A 71 -11.23 -1.02 1.86
N PRO A 72 -11.93 -0.07 2.50
CA PRO A 72 -12.51 1.07 1.79
C PRO A 72 -11.55 2.21 1.46
N SER A 73 -10.39 2.31 2.13
CA SER A 73 -9.44 3.41 1.88
C SER A 73 -7.97 2.98 1.99
N LYS A 74 -7.08 3.73 1.35
CA LYS A 74 -5.62 3.54 1.44
C LYS A 74 -5.08 3.76 2.86
N SER A 75 -5.60 4.75 3.57
CA SER A 75 -5.19 5.02 4.95
C SER A 75 -5.56 3.87 5.90
N PHE A 76 -6.75 3.27 5.72
CA PHE A 76 -7.15 2.12 6.49
C PHE A 76 -6.39 0.86 6.09
N MET A 77 -6.08 0.70 4.80
CA MET A 77 -5.19 -0.36 4.30
C MET A 77 -3.81 -0.32 4.98
N ALA A 78 -3.23 0.87 5.13
CA ALA A 78 -1.96 1.06 5.83
C ALA A 78 -2.03 0.64 7.30
N GLU A 79 -3.08 1.09 8.01
CA GLU A 79 -3.33 0.75 9.42
C GLU A 79 -3.47 -0.77 9.62
N VAL A 80 -4.29 -1.41 8.78
CA VAL A 80 -4.53 -2.85 8.82
C VAL A 80 -3.28 -3.65 8.43
N SER A 81 -2.51 -3.20 7.44
CA SER A 81 -1.26 -3.85 7.03
C SER A 81 -0.23 -3.86 8.17
N ALA A 82 -0.09 -2.74 8.89
CA ALA A 82 0.79 -2.64 10.05
C ALA A 82 0.35 -3.63 11.15
N TYR A 83 -0.95 -3.74 11.41
CA TYR A 83 -1.49 -4.69 12.39
C TYR A 83 -1.30 -6.17 11.99
N LEU A 84 -1.44 -6.51 10.70
CA LEU A 84 -1.21 -7.87 10.21
C LEU A 84 0.27 -8.27 10.34
N SER A 85 1.18 -7.32 10.14
CA SER A 85 2.63 -7.53 10.23
C SER A 85 3.14 -7.61 11.68
N SER A 86 2.34 -7.22 12.68
CA SER A 86 2.72 -7.28 14.09
C SER A 86 2.24 -8.57 14.78
N ASP A 87 2.78 -8.83 15.96
CA ASP A 87 2.36 -9.89 16.89
C ASP A 87 1.35 -9.39 17.95
N ALA A 88 0.72 -8.24 17.68
CA ALA A 88 -0.28 -7.66 18.55
C ALA A 88 -1.42 -8.64 18.86
N ASP A 89 -2.00 -8.51 20.05
CA ASP A 89 -3.07 -9.35 20.59
C ASP A 89 -2.72 -10.84 20.73
N ASN A 90 -1.42 -11.17 20.83
CA ASN A 90 -0.87 -12.53 20.87
C ASN A 90 -1.28 -13.35 19.63
N LEU A 91 -1.37 -12.69 18.47
CA LEU A 91 -1.71 -13.32 17.20
C LEU A 91 -0.50 -13.34 16.26
N PRO A 92 -0.28 -14.42 15.49
CA PRO A 92 0.90 -14.56 14.64
C PRO A 92 0.97 -13.46 13.58
N ARG A 93 2.20 -13.08 13.20
CA ARG A 93 2.44 -12.18 12.07
C ARG A 93 1.97 -12.84 10.77
N LEU A 94 1.25 -12.10 9.94
CA LEU A 94 0.73 -12.60 8.67
C LEU A 94 1.47 -11.94 7.52
N SER A 95 2.23 -12.74 6.77
CA SER A 95 2.81 -12.30 5.51
C SER A 95 1.70 -12.07 4.49
N HIS A 96 1.65 -10.87 3.91
CA HIS A 96 0.62 -10.48 2.96
C HIS A 96 1.18 -9.52 1.92
N GLU A 97 0.62 -9.59 0.72
CA GLU A 97 0.93 -8.67 -0.37
C GLU A 97 -0.05 -7.49 -0.31
N VAL A 98 0.44 -6.26 -0.40
CA VAL A 98 -0.44 -5.10 -0.41
C VAL A 98 -0.45 -4.44 -1.78
N ALA A 99 -1.63 -4.23 -2.36
CA ALA A 99 -1.76 -3.55 -3.65
C ALA A 99 -1.64 -2.03 -3.47
N PHE A 100 -0.42 -1.51 -3.51
CA PHE A 100 -0.13 -0.08 -3.58
C PHE A 100 -0.05 0.44 -5.02
N ASP A 101 0.03 1.76 -5.17
CA ASP A 101 0.37 2.36 -6.47
C ASP A 101 1.84 2.01 -6.77
N GLN A 102 2.05 1.13 -7.75
CA GLN A 102 3.37 0.60 -8.06
C GLN A 102 4.32 1.72 -8.48
N GLU A 103 3.80 2.74 -9.17
CA GLU A 103 4.56 3.89 -9.64
C GLU A 103 5.08 4.72 -8.47
N ALA A 104 4.21 5.02 -7.50
CA ALA A 104 4.59 5.74 -6.29
C ALA A 104 5.64 4.97 -5.48
N ALA A 105 5.39 3.68 -5.26
CA ALA A 105 6.29 2.82 -4.49
C ALA A 105 7.65 2.67 -5.19
N ALA A 106 7.67 2.49 -6.51
CA ALA A 106 8.90 2.36 -7.31
C ALA A 106 9.75 3.63 -7.29
N LEU A 107 9.12 4.80 -7.51
CA LEU A 107 9.80 6.10 -7.46
C LEU A 107 10.35 6.38 -6.05
N SER A 108 9.59 6.04 -5.01
CA SER A 108 10.05 6.18 -3.64
C SER A 108 11.16 5.20 -3.27
N ALA A 109 11.10 3.95 -3.75
CA ALA A 109 12.20 3.00 -3.57
C ALA A 109 13.48 3.50 -4.22
N THR A 110 13.39 4.06 -5.43
CA THR A 110 14.55 4.65 -6.12
C THR A 110 15.13 5.82 -5.31
N ALA A 111 14.28 6.70 -4.77
CA ALA A 111 14.73 7.81 -3.92
C ALA A 111 15.39 7.33 -2.62
N ILE A 112 14.83 6.32 -1.95
CA ILE A 112 15.42 5.75 -0.73
C ILE A 112 16.73 5.02 -1.04
N ALA A 113 16.81 4.33 -2.17
CA ALA A 113 18.04 3.69 -2.63
C ALA A 113 19.14 4.70 -2.96
N ALA A 114 18.80 5.84 -3.55
CA ALA A 114 19.73 6.95 -3.77
C ALA A 114 20.26 7.53 -2.46
N LEU A 115 19.39 7.67 -1.45
CA LEU A 115 19.82 8.05 -0.11
C LEU A 115 20.70 6.97 0.51
N LEU A 116 20.35 5.69 0.39
CA LEU A 116 21.14 4.58 0.92
C LEU A 116 22.55 4.54 0.28
N GLU A 117 22.63 4.73 -1.03
CA GLU A 117 23.88 4.86 -1.77
C GLU A 117 24.72 6.04 -1.29
N GLY A 118 24.09 7.19 -1.03
CA GLY A 118 24.75 8.40 -0.56
C GLY A 118 25.53 9.13 -1.66
N GLY A 119 26.65 9.75 -1.29
CA GLY A 119 27.49 10.52 -2.19
C GLY A 119 28.71 11.08 -1.46
N ALA A 120 29.66 11.64 -2.22
CA ALA A 120 30.90 12.17 -1.69
C ALA A 120 30.71 13.44 -0.84
N ASN A 121 29.63 14.19 -1.07
CA ASN A 121 29.31 15.42 -0.35
C ASN A 121 27.79 15.67 -0.32
N ALA A 122 27.39 16.65 0.49
CA ALA A 122 25.98 16.95 0.75
C ALA A 122 25.30 17.57 -0.48
N GLU A 123 26.04 18.33 -1.29
CA GLU A 123 25.55 18.94 -2.51
C GLU A 123 25.08 17.87 -3.51
N LEU A 124 25.90 16.84 -3.74
CA LEU A 124 25.55 15.74 -4.64
C LEU A 124 24.34 14.95 -4.15
N ILE A 125 24.28 14.65 -2.85
CA ILE A 125 23.13 13.95 -2.25
C ILE A 125 21.86 14.81 -2.37
N THR A 126 21.97 16.12 -2.12
CA THR A 126 20.87 17.07 -2.26
C THR A 126 20.34 17.09 -3.69
N GLU A 127 21.22 17.22 -4.67
CA GLU A 127 20.82 17.24 -6.08
C GLU A 127 20.12 15.94 -6.49
N ARG A 128 20.70 14.78 -6.16
CA ARG A 128 20.09 13.46 -6.43
C ARG A 128 18.72 13.32 -5.76
N LEU A 129 18.58 13.76 -4.51
CA LEU A 129 17.31 13.73 -3.78
C LEU A 129 16.26 14.63 -4.45
N LEU A 130 16.63 15.84 -4.88
CA LEU A 130 15.71 16.75 -5.58
C LEU A 130 15.31 16.21 -6.95
N ARG A 131 16.23 15.59 -7.70
CA ARG A 131 15.90 14.91 -8.97
C ARG A 131 14.91 13.77 -8.77
N ASN A 132 15.14 12.95 -7.74
CA ASN A 132 14.22 11.88 -7.35
C ASN A 132 12.86 12.42 -6.87
N LEU A 133 12.84 13.56 -6.16
CA LEU A 133 11.61 14.26 -5.81
C LEU A 133 10.85 14.71 -7.07
N CYS A 134 11.52 15.31 -8.05
CA CYS A 134 10.88 15.72 -9.31
C CYS A 134 10.24 14.52 -10.02
N ALA A 135 10.96 13.39 -10.11
CA ALA A 135 10.43 12.16 -10.69
C ALA A 135 9.21 11.65 -9.91
N HIS A 136 9.27 11.63 -8.58
CA HIS A 136 8.17 11.23 -7.71
C HIS A 136 6.94 12.13 -7.88
N LEU A 137 7.09 13.45 -7.86
CA LEU A 137 5.98 14.39 -8.02
C LEU A 137 5.27 14.26 -9.36
N ARG A 138 6.01 13.95 -10.43
CA ARG A 138 5.49 13.71 -11.78
C ARG A 138 4.77 12.37 -11.91
N GLY A 139 5.40 11.29 -11.44
CA GLY A 139 4.98 9.93 -11.76
C GLY A 139 4.13 9.22 -10.69
N ARG A 140 4.14 9.67 -9.43
CA ARG A 140 3.54 8.90 -8.33
C ARG A 140 2.03 8.65 -8.43
N LYS A 141 1.33 9.39 -9.28
CA LYS A 141 -0.13 9.23 -9.48
C LYS A 141 -0.46 8.36 -10.70
N GLY A 142 0.54 7.73 -11.33
CA GLY A 142 0.39 6.96 -12.56
C GLY A 142 -0.20 7.82 -13.67
N GLU A 143 -1.31 7.37 -14.26
CA GLU A 143 -2.01 8.07 -15.34
C GLU A 143 -2.62 9.43 -14.93
N LYS A 144 -2.79 9.70 -13.63
CA LYS A 144 -3.39 10.96 -13.19
C LYS A 144 -2.37 12.08 -13.16
N ALA A 145 -2.71 13.21 -13.76
CA ALA A 145 -1.87 14.40 -13.78
C ALA A 145 -1.46 14.87 -12.36
N PRO A 146 -0.20 15.33 -12.19
CA PRO A 146 0.23 16.01 -10.98
C PRO A 146 -0.60 17.27 -10.70
N SER A 147 -0.63 17.72 -9.44
CA SER A 147 -1.29 18.99 -9.11
C SER A 147 -0.49 20.17 -9.68
N LYS A 148 -1.17 21.29 -9.96
CA LYS A 148 -0.52 22.53 -10.42
C LYS A 148 0.63 22.97 -9.50
N ALA A 149 0.41 22.92 -8.18
CA ALA A 149 1.45 23.25 -7.19
C ALA A 149 2.69 22.34 -7.28
N HIS A 150 2.52 21.05 -7.56
CA HIS A 150 3.65 20.15 -7.77
C HIS A 150 4.40 20.47 -9.06
N LEU A 151 3.68 20.77 -10.15
CA LEU A 151 4.32 21.15 -11.42
C LEU A 151 5.10 22.47 -11.29
N GLU A 152 4.58 23.45 -10.55
CA GLU A 152 5.29 24.71 -10.25
C GLU A 152 6.58 24.48 -9.45
N LEU A 153 6.54 23.58 -8.46
CA LEU A 153 7.74 23.21 -7.69
C LEU A 153 8.77 22.51 -8.57
N VAL A 154 8.34 21.53 -9.37
CA VAL A 154 9.20 20.77 -10.28
C VAL A 154 9.90 21.71 -11.26
N LEU A 155 9.17 22.63 -11.89
CA LEU A 155 9.75 23.62 -12.81
C LEU A 155 10.81 24.49 -12.11
N ALA A 156 10.53 24.94 -10.88
CA ALA A 156 11.49 25.74 -10.13
C ALA A 156 12.75 24.97 -9.74
N LEU A 157 12.64 23.68 -9.44
CA LEU A 157 13.79 22.82 -9.16
C LEU A 157 14.62 22.54 -10.42
N GLU A 158 13.98 22.41 -11.58
CA GLU A 158 14.69 22.27 -12.86
C GLU A 158 15.46 23.54 -13.23
N GLN A 159 14.86 24.71 -13.01
CA GLN A 159 15.53 25.99 -13.14
C GLN A 159 16.72 26.11 -12.18
N LEU A 160 16.58 25.61 -10.94
CA LEU A 160 17.68 25.54 -9.97
C LEU A 160 18.84 24.67 -10.47
N PHE A 161 18.57 23.51 -11.08
CA PHE A 161 19.61 22.69 -11.69
C PHE A 161 20.32 23.40 -12.86
N GLY A 162 19.64 24.33 -13.53
CA GLY A 162 20.22 25.23 -14.53
C GLY A 162 20.91 26.48 -13.94
N GLY A 163 21.10 26.55 -12.61
CA GLY A 163 21.79 27.64 -11.92
C GLY A 163 20.91 28.82 -11.50
N GLN A 164 19.58 28.75 -11.67
CA GLN A 164 18.68 29.84 -11.29
C GLN A 164 18.29 29.79 -9.81
N ALA A 165 18.27 30.95 -9.15
CA ALA A 165 17.85 31.03 -7.75
C ALA A 165 16.34 30.77 -7.57
N LEU A 166 15.98 30.02 -6.54
CA LEU A 166 14.59 29.84 -6.12
C LEU A 166 14.01 31.16 -5.62
N ARG A 167 12.87 31.58 -6.17
CA ARG A 167 12.23 32.86 -5.81
C ARG A 167 11.26 32.74 -4.64
N ARG A 168 10.45 31.67 -4.61
CA ARG A 168 9.33 31.51 -3.66
C ARG A 168 9.80 30.86 -2.35
N ALA A 169 9.36 31.41 -1.23
CA ALA A 169 9.69 30.89 0.11
C ALA A 169 9.35 29.39 0.30
N PRO A 170 8.18 28.87 -0.14
CA PRO A 170 7.90 27.43 -0.06
C PRO A 170 8.90 26.55 -0.81
N HIS A 171 9.40 26.99 -1.96
CA HIS A 171 10.39 26.21 -2.73
C HIS A 171 11.75 26.23 -2.04
N LYS A 172 12.14 27.37 -1.46
CA LYS A 172 13.36 27.49 -0.65
C LYS A 172 13.33 26.56 0.56
N ARG A 173 12.17 26.37 1.20
CA ARG A 173 12.02 25.41 2.31
C ARG A 173 12.23 23.96 1.87
N VAL A 174 11.73 23.59 0.69
CA VAL A 174 11.98 22.26 0.11
C VAL A 174 13.48 22.04 -0.14
N LEU A 175 14.19 23.03 -0.68
CA LEU A 175 15.64 22.95 -0.85
C LEU A 175 16.36 22.80 0.50
N ALA A 176 16.03 23.63 1.49
CA ALA A 176 16.63 23.57 2.82
C ALA A 176 16.39 22.21 3.50
N ALA A 177 15.20 21.64 3.36
CA ALA A 177 14.90 20.31 3.88
C ALA A 177 15.71 19.21 3.16
N ALA A 178 15.90 19.31 1.85
CA ALA A 178 16.75 18.38 1.10
C ALA A 178 18.22 18.44 1.54
N GLN A 179 18.74 19.66 1.76
CA GLN A 179 20.09 19.89 2.27
C GLN A 179 20.28 19.32 3.67
N LEU A 180 19.30 19.50 4.55
CA LEU A 180 19.32 18.91 5.89
C LEU A 180 19.36 17.38 5.84
N ILE A 181 18.52 16.76 5.01
CA ILE A 181 18.51 15.30 4.81
C ILE A 181 19.87 14.83 4.28
N ALA A 182 20.50 15.58 3.36
CA ALA A 182 21.80 15.24 2.80
C ALA A 182 22.92 15.25 3.85
N VAL A 183 22.96 16.27 4.72
CA VAL A 183 23.92 16.36 5.82
C VAL A 183 23.71 15.20 6.80
N GLN A 184 22.47 14.95 7.22
CA GLN A 184 22.14 13.82 8.08
C GLN A 184 22.52 12.48 7.47
N ARG A 185 22.37 12.33 6.16
CA ARG A 185 22.80 11.12 5.46
C ARG A 185 24.32 10.96 5.46
N LEU A 186 25.11 12.02 5.29
CA LEU A 186 26.57 11.91 5.37
C LEU A 186 27.04 11.41 6.74
N GLU A 187 26.35 11.82 7.80
CA GLU A 187 26.68 11.43 9.18
C GLU A 187 26.19 10.02 9.55
N LEU A 188 25.28 9.44 8.74
CA LEU A 188 24.71 8.12 9.00
C LEU A 188 25.78 7.03 8.89
N GLN A 189 26.02 6.36 10.02
CA GLN A 189 26.78 5.12 10.07
C GLN A 189 25.89 3.96 9.63
N LEU A 190 26.30 3.30 8.55
CA LEU A 190 25.60 2.14 8.00
C LEU A 190 26.04 0.88 8.74
N THR A 191 25.10 -0.01 9.00
CA THR A 191 25.30 -1.25 9.77
C THR A 191 25.72 -2.43 8.89
N GLY A 192 25.43 -2.35 7.58
CA GLY A 192 25.62 -3.44 6.63
C GLY A 192 24.47 -4.45 6.56
N ASP A 193 23.42 -4.30 7.37
CA ASP A 193 22.14 -4.97 7.10
C ASP A 193 21.27 -4.07 6.21
N PRO A 194 21.00 -4.46 4.95
CA PRO A 194 20.22 -3.63 4.03
C PRO A 194 18.84 -3.27 4.57
N GLN A 195 18.23 -4.12 5.40
CA GLN A 195 16.92 -3.84 5.97
C GLN A 195 16.99 -2.73 7.02
N VAL A 196 18.00 -2.77 7.90
CA VAL A 196 18.20 -1.77 8.95
C VAL A 196 18.58 -0.42 8.32
N ASP A 197 19.54 -0.46 7.39
CA ASP A 197 20.07 0.75 6.75
C ASP A 197 19.03 1.43 5.85
N TRP A 198 18.21 0.65 5.14
CA TRP A 198 17.08 1.20 4.37
C TRP A 198 16.06 1.92 5.25
N VAL A 199 15.73 1.32 6.40
CA VAL A 199 14.80 1.94 7.35
C VAL A 199 15.39 3.24 7.90
N ALA A 200 16.70 3.27 8.21
CA ALA A 200 17.40 4.47 8.64
C ALA A 200 17.35 5.57 7.57
N ALA A 201 17.69 5.25 6.31
CA ALA A 201 17.63 6.22 5.20
C ALA A 201 16.21 6.76 4.97
N ARG A 202 15.19 5.90 5.05
CA ARG A 202 13.78 6.29 4.92
C ARG A 202 13.31 7.16 6.08
N GLN A 203 13.88 7.01 7.28
CA GLN A 203 13.49 7.78 8.47
C GLN A 203 13.77 9.28 8.30
N PHE A 204 14.80 9.68 7.55
CA PHE A 204 15.05 11.09 7.22
C PHE A 204 13.89 11.71 6.43
N LEU A 205 13.31 10.95 5.50
CA LEU A 205 12.14 11.36 4.73
C LEU A 205 10.89 11.46 5.61
N ASP A 206 10.65 10.45 6.46
CA ASP A 206 9.50 10.42 7.38
C ASP A 206 9.53 11.57 8.40
N SER A 207 10.74 12.01 8.79
CA SER A 207 10.94 13.07 9.80
C SER A 207 10.99 14.48 9.21
N SER A 208 11.01 14.62 7.89
CA SER A 208 11.07 15.91 7.19
C SER A 208 9.93 16.86 7.59
N THR A 209 10.23 18.15 7.70
CA THR A 209 9.24 19.22 7.88
C THR A 209 8.37 19.42 6.63
N GLU A 210 8.92 19.14 5.45
CA GLU A 210 8.24 19.30 4.18
C GLU A 210 7.47 18.04 3.77
N GLN A 211 6.18 18.22 3.49
CA GLN A 211 5.23 17.13 3.22
C GLN A 211 5.62 16.31 1.97
N VAL A 212 6.29 16.93 1.00
CA VAL A 212 6.72 16.26 -0.22
C VAL A 212 7.72 15.12 0.05
N PHE A 213 8.64 15.28 1.01
CA PHE A 213 9.58 14.22 1.40
C PHE A 213 8.92 13.17 2.29
N LYS A 214 8.09 13.58 3.26
CA LYS A 214 7.27 12.65 4.06
C LYS A 214 6.47 11.71 3.17
N GLN A 215 5.98 12.22 2.06
CA GLN A 215 5.20 11.46 1.13
C GLN A 215 6.01 10.40 0.36
N ILE A 216 7.29 10.67 0.05
CA ILE A 216 8.22 9.65 -0.46
C ILE A 216 8.40 8.55 0.59
N GLY A 217 8.62 8.92 1.87
CA GLY A 217 8.73 7.97 2.98
C GLY A 217 7.49 7.09 3.16
N ILE A 218 6.29 7.67 3.05
CA ILE A 218 5.00 6.98 3.09
C ILE A 218 4.86 5.99 1.93
N ASP A 219 5.09 6.45 0.70
CA ASP A 219 4.92 5.64 -0.51
C ASP A 219 5.95 4.49 -0.56
N GLY A 220 7.14 4.70 0.00
CA GLY A 220 8.23 3.71 0.09
C GLY A 220 8.08 2.64 1.17
N ARG A 221 7.09 2.73 2.08
CA ARG A 221 6.90 1.74 3.17
C ARG A 221 6.60 0.33 2.70
N TYR A 222 5.97 0.22 1.54
CA TYR A 222 5.39 -1.04 1.06
C TYR A 222 6.16 -1.64 -0.10
N VAL A 223 7.38 -1.15 -0.30
CA VAL A 223 8.34 -1.75 -1.21
C VAL A 223 8.68 -3.13 -0.63
N ARG A 224 8.07 -4.17 -1.22
CA ARG A 224 8.27 -5.58 -0.89
C ARG A 224 9.73 -6.03 -1.01
N LEU A 225 10.55 -5.22 -1.69
CA LEU A 225 11.88 -5.59 -2.14
C LEU A 225 12.88 -5.92 -1.02
N LEU A 226 12.61 -5.58 0.25
CA LEU A 226 13.52 -5.91 1.37
C LEU A 226 12.97 -6.97 2.34
N GLY A 227 11.95 -7.73 1.95
CA GLY A 227 11.53 -8.90 2.73
C GLY A 227 12.68 -9.89 2.95
N LYS A 228 12.65 -10.66 4.05
CA LYS A 228 13.62 -11.75 4.29
C LYS A 228 13.63 -12.70 3.07
N GLY A 229 14.82 -12.93 2.49
CA GLY A 229 15.00 -13.80 1.33
C GLY A 229 14.70 -13.18 -0.04
N SER A 230 14.46 -11.87 -0.14
CA SER A 230 14.26 -11.23 -1.44
C SER A 230 15.58 -11.13 -2.24
N LEU A 231 15.46 -11.21 -3.57
CA LEU A 231 16.61 -11.04 -4.48
C LEU A 231 17.29 -9.68 -4.27
N LEU A 232 16.52 -8.59 -4.11
CA LEU A 232 17.10 -7.27 -3.92
C LEU A 232 17.87 -7.17 -2.60
N ARG A 233 17.37 -7.74 -1.50
CA ARG A 233 18.11 -7.77 -0.23
C ARG A 233 19.43 -8.53 -0.40
N SER A 234 19.42 -9.66 -1.11
CA SER A 234 20.64 -10.43 -1.39
C SER A 234 21.65 -9.60 -2.17
N ARG A 235 21.21 -8.89 -3.21
CA ARG A 235 22.07 -8.02 -4.03
C ARG A 235 22.65 -6.85 -3.25
N LEU A 236 21.85 -6.18 -2.41
CA LEU A 236 22.36 -5.11 -1.54
C LEU A 236 23.35 -5.63 -0.50
N SER A 237 23.13 -6.85 0.03
CA SER A 237 24.08 -7.48 0.96
C SER A 237 25.39 -7.83 0.27
N GLU A 238 25.34 -8.27 -0.99
CA GLU A 238 26.51 -8.55 -1.82
C GLU A 238 27.30 -7.27 -2.10
N MET A 239 26.61 -6.17 -2.46
CA MET A 239 27.24 -4.85 -2.62
C MET A 239 27.98 -4.41 -1.37
N TRP A 240 27.33 -4.50 -0.21
CA TRP A 240 27.94 -4.14 1.07
C TRP A 240 29.23 -4.92 1.32
N ARG A 241 29.21 -6.24 1.12
CA ARG A 241 30.40 -7.09 1.30
C ARG A 241 31.54 -6.74 0.34
N SER A 242 31.21 -6.24 -0.84
CA SER A 242 32.20 -5.92 -1.88
C SER A 242 32.87 -4.55 -1.72
N ALA A 243 32.17 -3.58 -1.15
CA ALA A 243 32.58 -2.17 -1.19
C ALA A 243 32.38 -1.43 0.15
N GLU A 244 31.99 -2.13 1.22
CA GLU A 244 31.62 -1.56 2.52
C GLU A 244 30.61 -0.41 2.40
N GLY A 245 29.70 -0.54 1.44
CA GLY A 245 28.75 0.50 1.07
C GLY A 245 27.74 0.01 0.05
N TYR A 246 26.83 0.91 -0.33
CA TYR A 246 25.74 0.61 -1.26
C TYR A 246 25.94 1.31 -2.62
N SER A 247 27.18 1.48 -3.06
CA SER A 247 27.54 2.12 -4.34
C SER A 247 26.83 1.48 -5.54
N GLY A 248 25.90 2.21 -6.16
CA GLY A 248 25.06 1.74 -7.27
C GLY A 248 23.66 1.22 -6.87
N ALA A 249 23.26 1.37 -5.60
CA ALA A 249 21.96 0.90 -5.12
C ALA A 249 20.79 1.57 -5.83
N GLU A 250 20.90 2.86 -6.18
CA GLU A 250 19.83 3.55 -6.92
C GLU A 250 19.53 2.84 -8.23
N LYS A 251 20.59 2.52 -8.99
CA LYS A 251 20.47 1.82 -10.28
C LYS A 251 19.95 0.40 -10.07
N LEU A 252 20.53 -0.36 -9.13
CA LEU A 252 20.11 -1.73 -8.84
C LEU A 252 18.61 -1.81 -8.52
N VAL A 253 18.13 -0.93 -7.64
CA VAL A 253 16.71 -0.91 -7.23
C VAL A 253 15.82 -0.53 -8.42
N ARG A 254 16.23 0.47 -9.21
CA ARG A 254 15.49 0.90 -10.40
C ARG A 254 15.36 -0.24 -11.42
N ASP A 255 16.45 -0.93 -11.72
CA ASP A 255 16.49 -2.02 -12.70
C ASP A 255 15.63 -3.21 -12.21
N ALA A 256 15.72 -3.55 -10.92
CA ALA A 256 14.90 -4.59 -10.31
C ALA A 256 13.39 -4.27 -10.36
N LEU A 257 13.02 -3.00 -10.12
CA LEU A 257 11.63 -2.55 -10.22
C LEU A 257 11.07 -2.63 -11.64
N ILE A 258 11.88 -2.28 -12.64
CA ILE A 258 11.51 -2.41 -14.05
C ILE A 258 11.27 -3.89 -14.40
N GLN A 259 12.18 -4.78 -13.96
CA GLN A 259 12.03 -6.21 -14.17
C GLN A 259 10.78 -6.78 -13.50
N ASP A 260 10.52 -6.41 -12.23
CA ASP A 260 9.31 -6.82 -11.49
C ASP A 260 8.02 -6.34 -12.18
N HIS A 261 8.03 -5.13 -12.74
CA HIS A 261 6.87 -4.58 -13.47
C HIS A 261 6.51 -5.44 -14.69
N PHE A 262 7.49 -5.88 -15.47
CA PHE A 262 7.25 -6.77 -16.61
C PHE A 262 6.78 -8.18 -16.20
N GLN A 263 7.27 -8.70 -15.07
CA GLN A 263 6.82 -10.00 -14.54
C GLN A 263 5.44 -9.96 -13.91
N ALA A 264 4.97 -8.81 -13.44
CA ALA A 264 3.66 -8.68 -12.79
C ALA A 264 2.47 -8.90 -13.75
N VAL A 265 2.68 -8.82 -15.06
CA VAL A 265 1.63 -8.95 -16.08
C VAL A 265 1.06 -10.37 -16.18
N THR A 266 1.78 -11.39 -15.71
CA THR A 266 1.40 -12.81 -15.83
C THR A 266 1.08 -13.49 -14.48
N ARG A 267 0.87 -12.73 -13.39
CA ARG A 267 0.71 -13.34 -12.05
C ARG A 267 -0.68 -13.94 -11.81
N ASP A 268 -0.66 -15.23 -11.46
CA ASP A 268 -1.72 -15.85 -10.66
C ASP A 268 -1.70 -15.29 -9.24
N TRP A 269 -2.83 -14.78 -8.76
CA TRP A 269 -2.97 -14.34 -7.38
C TRP A 269 -2.86 -15.56 -6.46
N LYS A 270 -1.82 -15.64 -5.61
CA LYS A 270 -1.65 -16.70 -4.60
C LYS A 270 -1.36 -16.11 -3.22
N GLY A 271 -1.86 -16.76 -2.16
CA GLY A 271 -1.68 -16.33 -0.77
C GLY A 271 -2.58 -15.17 -0.36
N LEU A 272 -2.13 -14.40 0.65
CA LEU A 272 -2.90 -13.32 1.27
C LEU A 272 -2.62 -11.97 0.60
N HIS A 273 -3.66 -11.33 0.08
CA HIS A 273 -3.61 -10.04 -0.59
C HIS A 273 -4.44 -9.01 0.16
N LEU A 274 -3.91 -7.82 0.39
CA LEU A 274 -4.61 -6.69 1.00
C LEU A 274 -4.71 -5.56 -0.02
N MET A 275 -5.92 -5.07 -0.27
CA MET A 275 -6.12 -3.99 -1.23
C MET A 275 -7.37 -3.17 -0.95
N THR A 276 -7.47 -2.00 -1.57
CA THR A 276 -8.73 -1.26 -1.57
C THR A 276 -9.78 -1.98 -2.44
N MET A 277 -11.06 -1.82 -2.11
CA MET A 277 -12.17 -2.33 -2.94
C MET A 277 -12.09 -1.88 -4.41
N HIS A 278 -11.51 -0.71 -4.68
CA HIS A 278 -11.33 -0.22 -6.04
C HIS A 278 -10.24 -1.00 -6.80
N LYS A 279 -9.12 -1.31 -6.14
CA LYS A 279 -7.96 -2.01 -6.76
C LYS A 279 -8.21 -3.51 -6.97
N SER A 280 -9.36 -4.04 -6.53
CA SER A 280 -9.77 -5.42 -6.80
C SER A 280 -10.55 -5.60 -8.10
N LYS A 281 -10.99 -4.51 -8.75
CA LYS A 281 -11.74 -4.57 -10.03
C LYS A 281 -10.94 -5.36 -11.07
N GLY A 282 -11.60 -6.31 -11.73
CA GLY A 282 -10.97 -7.15 -12.76
C GLY A 282 -10.11 -8.30 -12.23
N LYS A 283 -10.05 -8.50 -10.91
CA LYS A 283 -9.33 -9.61 -10.27
C LYS A 283 -10.32 -10.61 -9.66
N GLU A 284 -9.89 -11.84 -9.47
CA GLU A 284 -10.67 -12.88 -8.80
C GLU A 284 -9.80 -13.61 -7.78
N PHE A 285 -10.42 -14.00 -6.67
CA PHE A 285 -9.75 -14.65 -5.55
C PHE A 285 -10.58 -15.85 -5.08
N THR A 286 -9.92 -16.89 -4.58
CA THR A 286 -10.63 -18.05 -4.01
C THR A 286 -11.65 -17.62 -2.97
N GLU A 287 -11.24 -16.74 -2.05
CA GLU A 287 -12.11 -16.10 -1.07
C GLU A 287 -11.80 -14.62 -0.89
N VAL A 288 -12.79 -13.87 -0.41
CA VAL A 288 -12.67 -12.44 -0.13
C VAL A 288 -13.20 -12.10 1.26
N ILE A 289 -12.48 -11.26 2.00
CA ILE A 289 -12.92 -10.65 3.25
C ILE A 289 -13.03 -9.14 3.03
N LEU A 290 -14.24 -8.60 3.11
CA LEU A 290 -14.46 -7.15 3.19
C LEU A 290 -14.37 -6.75 4.66
N TYR A 291 -13.50 -5.79 4.99
CA TYR A 291 -13.31 -5.34 6.36
C TYR A 291 -13.63 -3.85 6.55
N GLU A 292 -14.60 -3.58 7.42
CA GLU A 292 -14.95 -2.24 7.90
C GLU A 292 -14.40 -2.01 9.31
N GLY A 293 -13.73 -0.88 9.54
CA GLY A 293 -13.32 -0.44 10.87
C GLY A 293 -14.43 0.33 11.62
N VAL A 294 -14.20 0.62 12.90
CA VAL A 294 -15.19 1.32 13.75
C VAL A 294 -15.21 2.82 13.50
N MET A 295 -14.03 3.46 13.58
CA MET A 295 -13.86 4.91 13.45
C MET A 295 -13.29 5.31 12.09
N LYS A 296 -12.33 4.53 11.59
CA LYS A 296 -11.76 4.66 10.25
C LYS A 296 -12.18 3.49 9.40
N GLY A 297 -12.08 3.65 8.09
CA GLY A 297 -12.33 2.55 7.17
C GLY A 297 -13.79 2.10 7.14
N ARG A 298 -14.72 3.06 7.17
CA ARG A 298 -16.16 2.79 6.99
C ARG A 298 -16.48 2.55 5.52
N PHE A 299 -17.35 1.58 5.21
CA PHE A 299 -17.84 1.35 3.84
C PHE A 299 -18.75 2.50 3.40
N LEU A 300 -19.52 3.02 4.34
CA LEU A 300 -20.38 4.18 4.15
C LEU A 300 -20.18 5.16 5.32
N PRO A 301 -19.90 6.46 5.07
CA PRO A 301 -19.90 7.49 6.10
C PRO A 301 -21.28 7.63 6.78
N THR A 302 -21.30 8.08 8.03
CA THR A 302 -22.52 8.23 8.86
C THR A 302 -23.57 9.14 8.20
N GLU A 303 -23.14 10.17 7.47
CA GLU A 303 -24.01 11.16 6.80
C GLU A 303 -23.77 11.12 5.28
N ALA A 304 -24.02 9.97 4.67
CA ALA A 304 -23.81 9.79 3.24
C ALA A 304 -24.99 10.32 2.41
N THR A 305 -24.69 11.12 1.40
CA THR A 305 -25.68 11.53 0.39
C THR A 305 -26.25 10.31 -0.35
N PRO A 306 -27.46 10.40 -0.94
CA PRO A 306 -28.03 9.31 -1.74
C PRO A 306 -27.06 8.80 -2.83
N ASP A 307 -26.34 9.71 -3.47
CA ASP A 307 -25.34 9.40 -4.48
C ASP A 307 -24.18 8.58 -3.91
N ARG A 308 -23.73 8.95 -2.70
CA ARG A 308 -22.67 8.22 -2.01
C ARG A 308 -23.12 6.83 -1.59
N VAL A 309 -24.38 6.68 -1.19
CA VAL A 309 -25.00 5.36 -0.91
C VAL A 309 -24.99 4.49 -2.17
N ARG A 310 -25.41 5.02 -3.33
CA ARG A 310 -25.40 4.28 -4.60
C ARG A 310 -23.99 3.85 -4.99
N GLN A 311 -23.01 4.76 -4.87
CA GLN A 311 -21.60 4.44 -5.13
C GLN A 311 -21.06 3.36 -4.19
N ALA A 312 -21.39 3.41 -2.90
CA ALA A 312 -20.94 2.43 -1.91
C ALA A 312 -21.55 1.04 -2.17
N ARG A 313 -22.84 0.95 -2.52
CA ARG A 313 -23.47 -0.31 -2.93
C ARG A 313 -22.79 -0.91 -4.16
N LEU A 314 -22.48 -0.08 -5.16
CA LEU A 314 -21.77 -0.52 -6.36
C LEU A 314 -20.37 -1.03 -6.04
N ALA A 315 -19.60 -0.29 -5.23
CA ALA A 315 -18.26 -0.69 -4.82
C ALA A 315 -18.28 -2.01 -4.04
N MET A 316 -19.23 -2.17 -3.12
CA MET A 316 -19.37 -3.38 -2.31
C MET A 316 -19.85 -4.57 -3.14
N ARG A 317 -20.75 -4.39 -4.11
CA ARG A 317 -21.08 -5.43 -5.10
C ARG A 317 -19.84 -5.87 -5.87
N VAL A 318 -19.07 -4.92 -6.41
CA VAL A 318 -17.85 -5.23 -7.16
C VAL A 318 -16.89 -6.01 -6.28
N ALA A 319 -16.70 -5.61 -5.02
CA ALA A 319 -15.82 -6.25 -4.06
C ALA A 319 -16.25 -7.69 -3.69
N VAL A 320 -17.53 -7.90 -3.35
CA VAL A 320 -18.05 -9.24 -2.99
C VAL A 320 -17.95 -10.21 -4.16
N THR A 321 -18.25 -9.75 -5.37
CA THR A 321 -18.17 -10.55 -6.60
C THR A 321 -16.75 -10.78 -7.11
N ARG A 322 -15.71 -10.44 -6.33
CA ARG A 322 -14.34 -10.91 -6.61
C ARG A 322 -14.07 -12.28 -5.99
N ALA A 323 -14.95 -12.76 -5.10
CA ALA A 323 -14.84 -14.08 -4.50
C ALA A 323 -15.35 -15.15 -5.47
N MET A 324 -14.58 -16.21 -5.64
CA MET A 324 -14.97 -17.38 -6.41
C MET A 324 -15.80 -18.36 -5.56
N LYS A 325 -15.41 -18.59 -4.30
CA LYS A 325 -16.02 -19.59 -3.42
C LYS A 325 -16.74 -19.01 -2.21
N LYS A 326 -16.18 -17.99 -1.56
CA LYS A 326 -16.79 -17.39 -0.35
C LYS A 326 -16.43 -15.93 -0.16
N ALA A 327 -17.42 -15.13 0.21
CA ALA A 327 -17.24 -13.75 0.66
C ALA A 327 -17.61 -13.60 2.14
N THR A 328 -16.76 -12.95 2.92
CA THR A 328 -17.03 -12.62 4.33
C THR A 328 -17.04 -11.10 4.49
N ILE A 329 -18.08 -10.55 5.12
CA ILE A 329 -18.20 -9.12 5.39
C ILE A 329 -18.09 -8.91 6.89
N LEU A 330 -17.01 -8.28 7.34
CA LEU A 330 -16.78 -7.91 8.73
C LEU A 330 -17.22 -6.47 8.96
N THR A 331 -18.15 -6.27 9.89
CA THR A 331 -18.68 -4.95 10.25
C THR A 331 -18.87 -4.84 11.76
N PRO A 332 -18.70 -3.65 12.37
CA PRO A 332 -18.93 -3.48 13.81
C PRO A 332 -20.37 -3.82 14.22
N THR A 333 -20.58 -4.23 15.47
CA THR A 333 -21.91 -4.35 16.09
C THR A 333 -22.50 -2.99 16.50
N GLY A 334 -23.82 -2.96 16.75
CA GLY A 334 -24.50 -1.80 17.33
C GLY A 334 -24.60 -0.61 16.39
N ARG A 335 -24.49 0.62 16.93
CA ARG A 335 -24.65 1.88 16.17
C ARG A 335 -23.63 2.06 15.02
N ASN A 336 -22.53 1.32 15.05
CA ASN A 336 -21.48 1.39 14.03
C ASN A 336 -21.60 0.33 12.93
N ARG A 337 -22.64 -0.50 12.95
CA ARG A 337 -22.89 -1.49 11.91
C ARG A 337 -23.09 -0.83 10.55
N CYS A 338 -22.57 -1.45 9.49
CA CYS A 338 -22.75 -0.97 8.13
C CYS A 338 -24.25 -0.93 7.78
N PRO A 339 -24.81 0.22 7.40
CA PRO A 339 -26.22 0.30 7.05
C PRO A 339 -26.53 -0.45 5.74
N LEU A 340 -25.53 -0.82 4.92
CA LEU A 340 -25.76 -1.55 3.67
C LEU A 340 -26.04 -3.05 3.88
N ILE A 341 -25.87 -3.57 5.11
CA ILE A 341 -25.80 -5.01 5.40
C ILE A 341 -26.74 -5.47 6.52
#